data_AF-A0A420WKS3-F1
#
_entry.id   AF-A0A420WKS3-F1
#
_cell.length_a   1.000
_cell.length_b   1.000
_cell.length_c   1.000
_cell.angle_alpha   90.00
_cell.angle_beta   90.00
_cell.angle_gamma   90.00
#
_symmetry.space_group_name_H-M   'P 1'
#
loop_
_entity.id
_entity.type
_entity.pdbx_description
1 polymer ?
#
loop_
_entity_poly.entity_id
_entity_poly.type
_entity_poly.pdbx_seq_one_letter_code
_entity_poly.pdbx_strand_id
1 'polypeptide(L)'
;MKYLGYCLIVVAIVAGFLAWPGSVVLLLAFLSTLIFATARHKNVKSTPLSLPKNMVLDGVFLFAAQTLIMFTAYLIGIFAVSPGGHEFMNFLSGQR
;
A
#
# COMPACT_ATOMS: atom_id res chain seq x y z
N MET A 1 -16.16 1.68 -3.80
CA MET A 1 -15.26 1.63 -2.61
C MET A 1 -14.32 0.42 -2.61
N LYS A 2 -14.73 -0.80 -3.02
CA LYS A 2 -13.87 -2.00 -2.95
C LYS A 2 -12.54 -1.90 -3.72
N TYR A 3 -12.48 -1.15 -4.82
CA TYR A 3 -11.29 -1.10 -5.69
C TYR A 3 -10.34 0.08 -5.42
N LEU A 4 -10.75 1.07 -4.62
CA LEU A 4 -10.00 2.31 -4.43
C LEU A 4 -8.63 2.07 -3.75
N GLY A 5 -8.58 1.16 -2.77
CA GLY A 5 -7.33 0.77 -2.12
C GLY A 5 -6.36 0.08 -3.09
N TYR A 6 -6.87 -0.74 -4.02
CA TYR A 6 -6.05 -1.39 -5.04
C TYR A 6 -5.52 -0.40 -6.07
N CYS A 7 -6.29 0.62 -6.44
CA CYS A 7 -5.80 1.71 -7.29
C CYS A 7 -4.61 2.44 -6.65
N LEU A 8 -4.65 2.70 -5.34
CA LEU A 8 -3.53 3.35 -4.63
C LEU A 8 -2.26 2.49 -4.62
N ILE A 9 -2.40 1.16 -4.56
CA ILE A 9 -1.26 0.24 -4.67
C ILE A 9 -0.62 0.35 -6.06
N VAL A 10 -1.42 0.36 -7.13
CA VAL A 10 -0.90 0.54 -8.49
C VAL A 10 -0.18 1.88 -8.64
N VAL A 11 -0.75 2.95 -8.07
CA VAL A 11 -0.10 4.27 -8.06
C VAL A 11 1.24 4.24 -7.31
N ALA A 12 1.35 3.49 -6.21
CA ALA A 12 2.61 3.34 -5.49
C ALA A 12 3.68 2.63 -6.33
N ILE A 13 3.31 1.60 -7.10
CA ILE A 13 4.23 0.92 -8.05
C ILE A 13 4.72 1.92 -9.10
N VAL A 14 3.79 2.65 -9.72
CA VAL A 14 4.13 3.65 -10.75
C VAL A 14 5.03 4.75 -10.19
N ALA A 15 4.78 5.22 -8.98
CA ALA A 15 5.63 6.20 -8.31
C ALA A 15 7.06 5.68 -8.08
N GLY A 16 7.21 4.40 -7.71
CA GLY A 16 8.51 3.75 -7.59
C GLY A 16 9.24 3.63 -8.93
N PHE A 17 8.51 3.26 -9.99
CA PHE A 17 9.03 3.16 -11.35
C PHE A 17 9.54 4.52 -11.87
N LEU A 18 8.81 5.61 -11.58
CA LEU A 18 9.19 6.98 -11.94
C LEU A 18 10.25 7.61 -11.01
N ALA A 19 10.78 6.84 -10.04
CA ALA A 19 11.75 7.30 -9.05
C ALA A 19 11.31 8.57 -8.28
N TRP A 20 10.02 8.69 -7.98
CA TRP A 20 9.49 9.79 -7.16
C TRP A 20 10.02 9.72 -5.72
N PRO A 21 9.98 10.81 -4.94
CA PRO A 21 10.42 10.79 -3.55
C PRO A 21 9.64 9.76 -2.71
N GLY A 22 10.35 9.03 -1.85
CA GLY A 22 9.73 8.03 -0.95
C GLY A 22 8.69 8.62 0.02
N SER A 23 8.66 9.95 0.22
CA SER A 23 7.59 10.63 0.97
C SER A 23 6.20 10.42 0.36
N VAL A 24 6.11 10.15 -0.94
CA VAL A 24 4.85 9.84 -1.63
C VAL A 24 4.19 8.58 -1.03
N VAL A 25 4.98 7.62 -0.56
CA VAL A 25 4.48 6.40 0.11
C VAL A 25 3.69 6.75 1.38
N LEU A 26 4.18 7.68 2.18
CA LEU A 26 3.48 8.10 3.40
C LEU A 26 2.15 8.78 3.07
N LEU A 27 2.12 9.58 2.02
CA LEU A 27 0.91 10.27 1.57
C LEU A 27 -0.13 9.27 1.02
N LEU A 28 0.30 8.33 0.19
CA LEU A 28 -0.56 7.25 -0.34
C LEU A 28 -1.07 6.32 0.76
N ALA A 29 -0.20 5.97 1.72
CA ALA A 29 -0.57 5.16 2.87
C ALA A 29 -1.63 5.87 3.72
N PHE A 30 -1.44 7.17 3.99
CA PHE A 30 -2.41 7.97 4.74
C PHE A 30 -3.77 8.03 4.05
N LEU A 31 -3.79 8.29 2.74
CA LEU A 31 -5.02 8.27 1.94
C LEU A 31 -5.70 6.89 1.98
N SER A 32 -4.92 5.81 1.85
CA SER A 32 -5.44 4.45 1.94
C SER A 32 -6.03 4.16 3.33
N THR A 33 -5.35 4.58 4.39
CA THR A 33 -5.82 4.46 5.77
C THR A 33 -7.15 5.15 5.98
N LEU A 34 -7.35 6.36 5.46
CA LEU A 34 -8.63 7.06 5.55
C LEU A 34 -9.76 6.30 4.84
N ILE A 35 -9.49 5.77 3.64
CA ILE A 35 -10.47 5.00 2.86
C ILE A 35 -10.88 3.72 3.62
N PHE A 36 -9.89 2.97 4.13
CA PHE A 36 -10.14 1.72 4.85
C PHE A 36 -10.72 1.95 6.25
N ALA A 37 -10.31 3.00 6.96
CA ALA A 37 -10.89 3.37 8.25
C ALA A 37 -12.39 3.69 8.11
N THR A 38 -12.76 4.43 7.07
CA THR A 38 -14.17 4.77 6.78
C THR A 38 -15.00 3.51 6.48
N ALA A 39 -14.45 2.59 5.69
CA ALA A 39 -15.09 1.31 5.40
C ALA A 39 -15.23 0.43 6.67
N ARG A 40 -14.21 0.41 7.52
CA ARG A 40 -14.19 -0.36 8.77
C ARG A 40 -15.20 0.18 9.79
N HIS A 41 -15.29 1.50 9.95
CA HIS A 41 -16.27 2.13 10.83
C HIS A 41 -17.71 1.77 10.43
N LYS A 42 -17.99 1.65 9.12
CA LYS A 42 -19.30 1.22 8.62
C LYS A 42 -19.64 -0.23 8.99
N ASN A 43 -18.64 -1.12 9.00
CA ASN A 43 -18.81 -2.54 9.33
C ASN A 43 -18.85 -2.83 10.84
N VAL A 44 -18.26 -1.97 11.68
CA VAL A 44 -18.32 -2.13 13.15
C VAL A 44 -19.71 -1.83 13.70
N LYS A 45 -20.47 -0.91 13.08
CA LYS A 45 -21.87 -0.63 13.47
C LYS A 45 -22.82 -1.82 13.31
N SER A 46 -22.47 -2.81 12.50
CA SER A 46 -23.29 -4.01 12.23
C SER A 46 -22.98 -5.20 13.14
N THR A 47 -22.00 -5.10 14.04
CA THR A 47 -21.55 -6.25 14.86
C THR A 47 -21.73 -5.95 16.35
N PRO A 48 -22.64 -6.63 17.06
CA PRO A 48 -23.05 -6.29 18.44
C PRO A 48 -22.03 -6.65 19.54
N LEU A 49 -20.79 -6.98 19.19
CA LEU A 49 -19.82 -7.64 20.09
C LEU A 49 -18.40 -7.07 19.96
N SER A 50 -18.25 -5.75 19.84
CA SER A 50 -16.91 -5.15 19.90
C SER A 50 -16.52 -4.86 21.35
N LEU A 51 -15.56 -5.65 21.87
CA LEU A 51 -14.74 -5.32 23.04
C LEU A 51 -14.26 -3.85 22.98
N PRO A 52 -13.97 -3.19 24.12
CA PRO A 52 -13.50 -1.81 24.16
C PRO A 52 -12.22 -1.67 23.34
N LYS A 53 -12.38 -1.24 22.09
CA LYS A 53 -11.31 -1.16 21.12
C LYS A 53 -10.72 0.22 21.18
N ASN A 54 -9.46 0.33 21.58
CA ASN A 54 -8.74 1.60 21.52
C ASN A 54 -8.66 2.04 20.05
N MET A 55 -9.53 2.97 19.65
CA MET A 55 -9.68 3.42 18.26
C MET A 55 -8.40 4.06 17.72
N VAL A 56 -7.62 4.70 18.60
CA VAL A 56 -6.34 5.30 18.23
C VAL A 56 -5.33 4.22 17.88
N LEU A 57 -5.16 3.20 18.74
CA LEU A 57 -4.24 2.10 18.52
C LEU A 57 -4.60 1.33 17.24
N ASP A 58 -5.89 1.13 16.99
CA ASP A 58 -6.40 0.49 15.79
C ASP A 58 -6.12 1.30 14.51
N GLY A 59 -6.22 2.63 14.59
CA GLY A 59 -5.88 3.55 13.50
C GLY A 59 -4.38 3.54 13.19
N VAL A 60 -3.53 3.58 14.22
CA VAL A 60 -2.07 3.50 14.07
C VAL A 60 -1.66 2.17 13.45
N PHE A 61 -2.24 1.06 13.91
CA PHE A 61 -1.95 -0.27 13.34
C PHE A 61 -2.38 -0.36 11.87
N LEU A 62 -3.55 0.18 11.54
CA LEU A 62 -4.03 0.23 10.16
C LEU A 62 -3.12 1.11 9.28
N PHE A 63 -2.65 2.25 9.79
CA PHE A 63 -1.69 3.10 9.08
C PHE A 63 -0.35 2.42 8.84
N ALA A 64 0.20 1.74 9.85
CA ALA A 64 1.44 0.98 9.72
C ALA A 64 1.31 -0.13 8.66
N ALA A 65 0.19 -0.88 8.68
CA ALA A 65 -0.08 -1.91 7.68
C ALA A 65 -0.20 -1.32 6.26
N GLN A 66 -0.92 -0.21 6.09
CA GLN A 66 -1.02 0.46 4.79
C GLN A 66 0.32 0.99 4.31
N THR A 67 1.14 1.52 5.22
CA THR A 67 2.49 2.01 4.90
C THR A 67 3.37 0.86 4.41
N LEU A 68 3.36 -0.28 5.08
CA LEU A 68 4.11 -1.47 4.66
C LEU A 68 3.70 -1.94 3.26
N ILE A 69 2.39 -1.98 2.99
CA ILE A 69 1.85 -2.39 1.68
C ILE A 69 2.30 -1.42 0.59
N MET A 70 2.12 -0.11 0.80
CA MET A 70 2.49 0.91 -0.18
C MET A 70 4.00 0.96 -0.39
N PHE A 71 4.79 0.79 0.67
CA PHE A 71 6.24 0.76 0.59
C PHE A 71 6.73 -0.45 -0.20
N THR A 72 6.16 -1.63 0.05
CA THR A 72 6.48 -2.84 -0.72
C THR A 72 6.16 -2.65 -2.21
N ALA A 73 4.98 -2.10 -2.52
CA ALA A 73 4.57 -1.80 -3.88
C ALA A 73 5.53 -0.80 -4.57
N TYR A 74 5.92 0.24 -3.85
CA TYR A 74 6.89 1.23 -4.32
C TYR A 74 8.28 0.62 -4.60
N LEU A 75 8.77 -0.27 -3.72
CA LEU A 75 10.03 -0.99 -3.94
C LEU A 75 9.99 -1.90 -5.16
N ILE A 76 8.84 -2.53 -5.47
CA ILE A 76 8.67 -3.30 -6.70
C ILE A 76 8.85 -2.40 -7.93
N GLY A 77 8.28 -1.19 -7.90
CA GLY A 77 8.46 -0.20 -8.95
C GLY A 77 9.92 0.20 -9.16
N ILE A 78 10.65 0.48 -8.07
CA ILE A 78 12.10 0.77 -8.12
C ILE A 78 12.88 -0.43 -8.66
N PHE A 79 12.56 -1.63 -8.17
CA PHE A 79 13.26 -2.84 -8.56
C PHE A 79 13.15 -3.06 -10.08
N ALA A 80 11.97 -2.83 -10.67
CA ALA A 80 11.72 -3.01 -12.10
C ALA A 80 12.61 -2.16 -13.02
N VAL A 81 13.11 -1.01 -12.55
CA VAL A 81 14.02 -0.12 -13.31
C VAL A 81 15.48 -0.23 -12.85
N SER A 82 15.74 -1.03 -11.82
CA SER A 82 17.09 -1.24 -11.32
C SER A 82 17.89 -2.20 -12.21
N PRO A 83 19.22 -2.14 -12.20
CA PRO A 83 20.06 -3.12 -12.92
C PRO A 83 19.72 -4.56 -12.56
N GLY A 84 19.46 -4.84 -11.27
CA GLY A 84 19.03 -6.17 -10.82
C GLY A 84 17.66 -6.59 -11.36
N GLY A 85 16.75 -5.63 -11.56
CA GLY A 85 15.45 -5.88 -12.20
C GLY A 85 15.58 -6.19 -13.68
N HIS A 86 16.44 -5.48 -14.41
CA HIS A 86 16.72 -5.78 -15.81
C HIS A 86 17.30 -7.19 -15.98
N GLU A 87 18.29 -7.57 -15.16
CA GLU A 87 18.85 -8.93 -15.17
C GLU A 87 17.79 -9.99 -14.82
N PHE A 88 16.93 -9.72 -13.84
CA PHE A 88 15.85 -10.62 -13.49
C PHE A 88 14.85 -10.81 -14.64
N MET A 89 14.50 -9.74 -15.36
CA MET A 89 13.61 -9.81 -16.52
C MET A 89 14.27 -10.50 -17.72
N ASN A 90 15.57 -10.30 -17.93
CA ASN A 90 16.36 -11.02 -18.95
C ASN A 90 16.39 -12.53 -18.65
N PHE A 91 16.65 -12.89 -17.39
CA PHE A 91 16.55 -14.27 -16.92
C PHE A 91 15.17 -14.89 -17.18
N LEU A 92 14.09 -14.18 -16.84
CA LEU A 92 12.72 -14.66 -17.06
C LEU A 92 12.34 -14.79 -18.54
N SER A 93 12.83 -13.88 -19.38
CA SER A 93 12.54 -13.88 -20.82
C SER A 93 13.42 -14.84 -21.62
N GLY A 94 14.42 -15.46 -20.98
CA GLY A 94 15.36 -16.37 -21.63
C GLY A 94 16.39 -15.67 -22.52
N GLN A 95 16.46 -14.33 -22.47
CA GLN A 95 17.53 -13.57 -23.09
C GLN A 95 18.74 -13.59 -22.14
N ARG A 96 19.79 -14.33 -22.52
CA ARG A 96 21.10 -14.31 -21.86
C ARG A 96 22.06 -13.45 -22.67
#